data_AF-A0A3R7JZB7-F1
#
_entry.id   AF-A0A3R7JZB7-F1
#
_cell.length_a   1.000
_cell.length_b   1.000
_cell.length_c   1.000
_cell.angle_alpha   90.00
_cell.angle_beta   90.00
_cell.angle_gamma   90.00
#
_symmetry.space_group_name_H-M   'P 1'
#
loop_
_entity.id
_entity.type
_entity.pdbx_description
1 polymer ?
#
loop_
_entity_poly.entity_id
_entity_poly.type
_entity_poly.pdbx_seq_one_letter_code
_entity_poly.pdbx_strand_id
1 'polypeptide(L)'
;MLRSSSSLRRGVYHNAPSVYPFVKPFHDTPYDEDRGRHDVAGRNLRRNSWPAWMDNGADASGYGIGLHRVHPLSKLRGNLKTSPSHVPRVLNMMIQGVWHKSGVKLYFRGGKPPNPSRHPYLTGEPCPVYGWRVTDASVIRQFNMPSVDVMKLRYKPYVALQERKIMGTSAHKPVETQPPTKPTAAKPLVKRLFFWQ
;
A
#
# COMPACT_ATOMS: atom_id res chain seq x y z
N MET A 1 -35.12 48.20 12.15
CA MET A 1 -35.01 46.76 11.85
C MET A 1 -33.64 46.49 11.26
N LEU A 2 -32.77 45.81 12.00
CA LEU A 2 -31.43 45.41 11.58
C LEU A 2 -31.54 44.21 10.63
N ARG A 3 -30.91 44.26 9.44
CA ARG A 3 -30.63 43.05 8.66
C ARG A 3 -29.17 43.03 8.25
N SER A 4 -28.54 41.94 8.68
CA SER A 4 -27.12 41.65 8.68
C SER A 4 -26.53 41.46 7.30
N SER A 5 -25.32 41.96 7.13
CA SER A 5 -24.33 41.53 6.16
C SER A 5 -24.02 40.03 6.26
N SER A 6 -24.04 39.31 5.14
CA SER A 6 -23.30 38.06 4.99
C SER A 6 -22.42 38.14 3.75
N SER A 7 -21.16 38.52 3.99
CA SER A 7 -20.07 38.37 3.04
C SER A 7 -19.85 36.86 2.78
N LEU A 8 -20.34 36.36 1.65
CA LEU A 8 -19.98 35.03 1.16
C LEU A 8 -18.50 35.02 0.80
N ARG A 9 -17.72 34.32 1.63
CA ARG A 9 -16.32 34.00 1.36
C ARG A 9 -16.23 33.27 0.03
N ARG A 10 -15.50 33.87 -0.92
CA ARG A 10 -15.19 33.32 -2.24
C ARG A 10 -14.73 31.86 -2.11
N GLY A 11 -15.35 31.02 -2.92
CA GLY A 11 -15.26 29.57 -2.87
C GLY A 11 -13.84 29.04 -3.02
N VAL A 12 -13.58 28.01 -2.23
CA VAL A 12 -12.55 27.01 -2.49
C VAL A 12 -12.80 26.44 -3.90
N TYR A 13 -11.76 26.40 -4.73
CA TYR A 13 -11.82 25.87 -6.10
C TYR A 13 -12.20 24.37 -6.07
N HIS A 14 -13.49 24.06 -6.18
CA HIS A 14 -14.04 22.71 -6.28
C HIS A 14 -14.17 22.19 -7.72
N ASN A 15 -13.77 22.97 -8.73
CA ASN A 15 -14.02 22.67 -10.14
C ASN A 15 -12.73 22.34 -10.92
N ALA A 16 -11.88 21.46 -10.39
CA ALA A 16 -11.05 20.68 -11.32
C ALA A 16 -11.99 19.66 -11.98
N PRO A 17 -12.07 19.57 -13.32
CA PRO A 17 -12.88 18.54 -13.95
C PRO A 17 -12.44 17.17 -13.45
N SER A 18 -13.38 16.41 -12.86
CA SER A 18 -13.15 15.03 -12.41
C SER A 18 -12.93 14.08 -13.58
N VAL A 19 -13.33 14.52 -14.78
CA VAL A 19 -13.28 13.78 -16.03
C VAL A 19 -12.26 14.41 -16.96
N TYR A 20 -11.40 13.57 -17.55
CA TYR A 20 -10.40 13.99 -18.52
C TYR A 20 -11.09 14.47 -19.81
N PRO A 21 -10.81 15.68 -20.34
CA PRO A 21 -11.52 16.23 -21.49
C PRO A 21 -11.20 15.53 -22.82
N PHE A 22 -10.26 14.58 -22.83
CA PHE A 22 -9.94 13.75 -23.98
C PHE A 22 -10.33 12.30 -23.70
N VAL A 23 -10.53 11.50 -24.76
CA VAL A 23 -10.83 10.08 -24.62
C VAL A 23 -9.72 9.42 -23.80
N LYS A 24 -10.07 8.92 -22.61
CA LYS A 24 -9.15 8.21 -21.74
C LYS A 24 -8.66 6.98 -22.49
N PRO A 25 -7.34 6.74 -22.58
CA PRO A 25 -6.81 5.68 -23.44
C PRO A 25 -7.24 4.27 -22.99
N PHE A 26 -7.68 4.10 -21.72
CA PHE A 26 -8.11 2.82 -21.17
C PHE A 26 -9.31 2.98 -20.22
N HIS A 27 -10.45 2.36 -20.58
CA HIS A 27 -11.69 2.31 -19.82
C HIS A 27 -11.87 0.96 -19.10
N ASP A 28 -11.18 0.73 -17.98
CA ASP A 28 -11.00 -0.65 -17.51
C ASP A 28 -11.21 -0.90 -16.01
N THR A 29 -11.29 0.11 -15.16
CA THR A 29 -11.49 -0.12 -13.72
C THR A 29 -12.97 -0.21 -13.33
N PRO A 30 -13.33 -1.01 -12.31
CA PRO A 30 -14.70 -1.07 -11.78
C PRO A 30 -15.30 0.28 -11.40
N TYR A 31 -14.45 1.27 -11.11
CA TYR A 31 -14.77 2.60 -10.60
C TYR A 31 -14.72 3.69 -11.68
N ASP A 32 -14.72 3.31 -12.97
CA ASP A 32 -14.65 4.29 -14.04
C ASP A 32 -16.02 4.94 -14.26
N GLU A 33 -16.12 6.23 -13.94
CA GLU A 33 -17.34 7.05 -14.03
C GLU A 33 -17.77 7.31 -15.47
N ASP A 34 -16.84 7.20 -16.43
CA ASP A 34 -17.07 7.44 -17.86
C ASP A 34 -17.75 6.25 -18.59
N ARG A 35 -18.13 5.19 -17.86
CA ARG A 35 -18.70 3.97 -18.47
C ARG A 35 -20.07 4.22 -19.10
N GLY A 36 -20.13 4.10 -20.41
CA GLY A 36 -21.38 4.13 -21.18
C GLY A 36 -22.02 2.75 -21.35
N ARG A 37 -23.25 2.74 -21.88
CA ARG A 37 -24.00 1.51 -22.22
C ARG A 37 -23.26 0.61 -23.21
N HIS A 38 -22.41 1.19 -24.06
CA HIS A 38 -21.63 0.47 -25.08
C HIS A 38 -20.36 -0.19 -24.52
N ASP A 39 -19.80 0.26 -23.40
CA ASP A 39 -18.61 -0.35 -22.78
C ASP A 39 -18.90 -1.72 -22.15
N VAL A 40 -20.16 -1.92 -21.71
CA VAL A 40 -20.63 -3.19 -21.15
C VAL A 40 -20.62 -4.30 -22.22
N ALA A 41 -20.94 -3.96 -23.47
CA ALA A 41 -20.90 -4.92 -24.58
C ALA A 41 -19.45 -5.34 -24.92
N GLY A 42 -18.49 -4.40 -24.82
CA GLY A 42 -17.07 -4.67 -25.05
C GLY A 42 -16.43 -5.63 -24.05
N ARG A 43 -17.01 -5.83 -22.86
CA ARG A 43 -16.50 -6.78 -21.85
C ARG A 43 -16.50 -8.23 -22.35
N ASN A 44 -17.48 -8.62 -23.15
CA ASN A 44 -17.60 -10.00 -23.65
C ASN A 44 -16.53 -10.35 -24.69
N LEU A 45 -15.91 -9.33 -25.31
CA LEU A 45 -14.82 -9.48 -26.27
C LEU A 45 -13.43 -9.45 -25.60
N ARG A 46 -13.34 -9.27 -24.27
CA ARG A 46 -12.05 -9.14 -23.59
C ARG A 46 -11.39 -10.49 -23.38
N ARG A 47 -10.13 -10.58 -23.82
CA ARG A 47 -9.27 -11.78 -23.66
C ARG A 47 -8.72 -11.93 -22.25
N ASN A 48 -8.48 -10.82 -21.54
CA ASN A 48 -7.80 -10.80 -20.23
C ASN A 48 -8.71 -10.23 -19.13
N SER A 49 -8.48 -10.70 -17.90
CA SER A 49 -9.25 -10.27 -16.72
C SER A 49 -8.74 -8.96 -16.10
N TRP A 50 -7.55 -8.49 -16.48
CA TRP A 50 -6.91 -7.27 -15.99
C TRP A 50 -6.98 -6.15 -17.03
N PRO A 51 -6.84 -4.87 -16.62
CA PRO A 51 -6.79 -3.72 -17.51
C PRO A 51 -5.65 -3.77 -18.53
N ALA A 52 -5.89 -3.23 -19.73
CA ALA A 52 -4.90 -3.26 -20.82
C ALA A 52 -3.63 -2.45 -20.51
N TRP A 53 -3.72 -1.42 -19.66
CA TRP A 53 -2.56 -0.61 -19.27
C TRP A 53 -1.47 -1.39 -18.53
N MET A 54 -1.80 -2.56 -17.95
CA MET A 54 -0.79 -3.42 -17.32
C MET A 54 0.10 -4.16 -18.33
N ASP A 55 -0.37 -4.25 -19.58
CA ASP A 55 0.32 -4.91 -20.70
C ASP A 55 1.04 -3.90 -21.59
N ASN A 56 0.34 -2.80 -21.95
CA ASN A 56 0.82 -1.84 -22.94
C ASN A 56 1.17 -0.46 -22.37
N GLY A 57 0.92 -0.24 -21.07
CA GLY A 57 1.08 1.05 -20.43
C GLY A 57 -0.08 1.99 -20.72
N ALA A 58 -0.23 3.01 -19.87
CA ALA A 58 -1.25 4.04 -20.04
C ALA A 58 -0.83 5.17 -20.98
N ASP A 59 0.48 5.33 -21.17
CA ASP A 59 1.11 6.40 -21.93
C ASP A 59 2.12 5.83 -22.94
N ALA A 60 2.73 6.70 -23.75
CA ALA A 60 3.75 6.31 -24.72
C ALA A 60 5.07 5.85 -24.07
N SER A 61 5.26 6.07 -22.76
CA SER A 61 6.45 5.61 -22.03
C SER A 61 6.33 4.18 -21.52
N GLY A 62 5.09 3.64 -21.47
CA GLY A 62 4.77 2.33 -20.91
C GLY A 62 4.47 2.36 -19.41
N TYR A 63 4.04 3.50 -18.87
CA TYR A 63 3.71 3.70 -17.47
C TYR A 63 2.58 2.76 -17.03
N GLY A 64 2.82 2.02 -15.96
CA GLY A 64 1.90 1.00 -15.45
C GLY A 64 2.15 -0.42 -15.96
N ILE A 65 3.08 -0.64 -16.90
CA ILE A 65 3.49 -2.00 -17.29
C ILE A 65 4.20 -2.69 -16.12
N GLY A 66 3.68 -3.84 -15.70
CA GLY A 66 4.25 -4.60 -14.60
C GLY A 66 3.33 -5.68 -14.06
N LEU A 67 3.82 -6.46 -13.09
CA LEU A 67 2.98 -7.41 -12.35
C LEU A 67 2.36 -6.74 -11.13
N HIS A 68 1.03 -6.66 -11.11
CA HIS A 68 0.28 -5.97 -10.07
C HIS A 68 -0.46 -6.97 -9.19
N ARG A 69 -0.08 -7.01 -7.91
CA ARG A 69 -0.78 -7.81 -6.88
C ARG A 69 -1.99 -7.03 -6.38
N VAL A 70 -3.14 -7.67 -6.25
CA VAL A 70 -4.37 -7.02 -5.77
C VAL A 70 -4.81 -7.60 -4.44
N HIS A 71 -5.42 -6.77 -3.60
CA HIS A 71 -5.98 -7.21 -2.34
C HIS A 71 -7.17 -8.15 -2.59
N PRO A 72 -7.35 -9.26 -1.84
CA PRO A 72 -8.45 -10.19 -2.07
C PRO A 72 -9.85 -9.56 -2.02
N LEU A 73 -10.02 -8.54 -1.17
CA LEU A 73 -11.28 -7.79 -1.03
C LEU A 73 -11.41 -6.59 -1.97
N SER A 74 -10.35 -6.26 -2.72
CA SER A 74 -10.42 -5.14 -3.68
C SER A 74 -11.23 -5.54 -4.90
N LYS A 75 -12.01 -4.59 -5.43
CA LYS A 75 -12.75 -4.80 -6.69
C LYS A 75 -11.81 -4.78 -7.91
N LEU A 76 -10.60 -4.24 -7.76
CA LEU A 76 -9.61 -4.16 -8.83
C LEU A 76 -9.18 -5.56 -9.29
N ARG A 77 -8.66 -5.64 -10.52
CA ARG A 77 -8.17 -6.89 -11.09
C ARG A 77 -6.75 -6.69 -11.58
N GLY A 78 -5.83 -7.51 -11.09
CA GLY A 78 -4.42 -7.50 -11.46
C GLY A 78 -4.04 -8.68 -12.33
N ASN A 79 -2.87 -8.57 -12.95
CA ASN A 79 -2.29 -9.57 -13.85
C ASN A 79 -1.36 -10.57 -13.14
N LEU A 80 -1.20 -10.50 -11.81
CA LEU A 80 -0.53 -11.55 -11.06
C LEU A 80 -1.46 -12.76 -10.88
N LYS A 81 -1.29 -13.75 -11.76
CA LYS A 81 -2.05 -15.02 -11.76
C LYS A 81 -1.12 -16.21 -11.58
N THR A 82 -1.60 -17.22 -10.88
CA THR A 82 -0.86 -18.45 -10.59
C THR A 82 -1.36 -19.65 -11.39
N SER A 83 -2.28 -19.44 -12.34
CA SER A 83 -2.74 -20.52 -13.21
C SER A 83 -1.60 -20.97 -14.14
N PRO A 84 -1.52 -22.27 -14.51
CA PRO A 84 -0.46 -22.79 -15.37
C PRO A 84 -0.30 -22.02 -16.69
N SER A 85 -1.41 -21.52 -17.25
CA SER A 85 -1.42 -20.68 -18.45
C SER A 85 -0.72 -19.33 -18.31
N HIS A 86 -0.65 -18.77 -17.10
CA HIS A 86 -0.10 -17.44 -16.82
C HIS A 86 1.28 -17.48 -16.16
N VAL A 87 1.69 -18.60 -15.58
CA VAL A 87 3.01 -18.78 -14.95
C VAL A 87 4.17 -18.41 -15.89
N PRO A 88 4.21 -18.86 -17.17
CA PRO A 88 5.32 -18.50 -18.07
C PRO A 88 5.47 -16.98 -18.25
N ARG A 89 4.35 -16.28 -18.40
CA ARG A 89 4.34 -14.82 -18.53
C ARG A 89 4.88 -14.14 -17.26
N VAL A 90 4.40 -14.56 -16.10
CA VAL A 90 4.81 -14.00 -14.79
C VAL A 90 6.30 -14.21 -14.57
N LEU A 91 6.80 -15.42 -14.81
CA LEU A 91 8.23 -15.73 -14.70
C LEU A 91 9.08 -14.93 -15.68
N ASN A 92 8.64 -14.79 -16.93
CA ASN A 92 9.33 -13.97 -17.92
C ASN A 92 9.41 -12.50 -17.48
N MET A 93 8.33 -11.93 -16.95
CA MET A 93 8.37 -10.57 -16.42
C MET A 93 9.33 -10.45 -15.22
N MET A 94 9.39 -11.46 -14.33
CA MET A 94 10.32 -11.44 -13.19
C MET A 94 11.79 -11.56 -13.59
N ILE A 95 12.11 -12.38 -14.60
CA ILE A 95 13.50 -12.68 -15.00
C ILE A 95 13.97 -11.72 -16.09
N GLN A 96 13.16 -11.55 -17.14
CA GLN A 96 13.51 -10.80 -18.32
C GLN A 96 12.90 -9.40 -18.34
N GLY A 97 11.96 -9.04 -17.45
CA GLY A 97 11.27 -7.75 -17.55
C GLY A 97 10.42 -7.64 -18.83
N VAL A 98 10.12 -6.40 -19.24
CA VAL A 98 9.39 -6.13 -20.49
C VAL A 98 10.19 -5.13 -21.32
N TRP A 99 10.54 -5.49 -22.56
CA TRP A 99 11.17 -4.54 -23.48
C TRP A 99 10.09 -3.68 -24.14
N HIS A 100 10.07 -2.39 -23.81
CA HIS A 100 9.10 -1.47 -24.38
C HIS A 100 9.61 -0.88 -25.70
N LYS A 101 8.68 -0.54 -26.60
CA LYS A 101 9.02 0.04 -27.92
C LYS A 101 9.74 1.38 -27.83
N SER A 102 9.66 2.07 -26.70
CA SER A 102 10.43 3.29 -26.43
C SER A 102 11.93 3.05 -26.23
N GLY A 103 12.41 1.80 -26.33
CA GLY A 103 13.82 1.45 -26.13
C GLY A 103 14.23 1.29 -24.67
N VAL A 104 13.24 1.28 -23.76
CA VAL A 104 13.48 1.16 -22.32
C VAL A 104 12.89 -0.14 -21.79
N LYS A 105 13.65 -0.82 -20.93
CA LYS A 105 13.18 -2.00 -20.22
C LYS A 105 12.33 -1.61 -19.01
N LEU A 106 11.11 -2.13 -18.94
CA LEU A 106 10.11 -1.86 -17.91
C LEU A 106 9.98 -3.07 -16.97
N TYR A 107 9.43 -2.81 -15.79
CA TYR A 107 9.25 -3.74 -14.67
C TYR A 107 10.55 -4.31 -14.05
N PHE A 108 11.50 -4.80 -14.85
CA PHE A 108 12.80 -5.29 -14.37
C PHE A 108 13.93 -4.92 -15.34
N ARG A 109 14.86 -4.06 -14.91
CA ARG A 109 16.00 -3.60 -15.73
C ARG A 109 17.26 -4.46 -15.56
N GLY A 110 17.46 -5.05 -14.38
CA GLY A 110 18.63 -5.85 -14.02
C GLY A 110 18.83 -5.90 -12.51
N GLY A 111 19.82 -6.68 -12.04
CA GLY A 111 20.12 -6.84 -10.62
C GLY A 111 19.21 -7.86 -9.92
N LYS A 112 18.58 -7.46 -8.81
CA LYS A 112 17.72 -8.35 -8.01
C LYS A 112 16.32 -8.48 -8.64
N PRO A 113 15.85 -9.71 -8.97
CA PRO A 113 14.53 -9.89 -9.57
C PRO A 113 13.42 -9.42 -8.62
N PRO A 114 12.35 -8.80 -9.15
CA PRO A 114 11.20 -8.40 -8.35
C PRO A 114 10.47 -9.63 -7.81
N ASN A 115 9.95 -9.54 -6.59
CA ASN A 115 9.08 -10.57 -6.02
C ASN A 115 7.61 -10.09 -6.03
N PRO A 116 6.80 -10.51 -7.01
CA PRO A 116 5.44 -10.02 -7.16
C PRO A 116 4.51 -10.46 -6.04
N SER A 117 4.82 -11.55 -5.34
CA SER A 117 4.03 -12.01 -4.17
C SER A 117 4.09 -11.02 -2.99
N ARG A 118 5.14 -10.20 -2.91
CA ARG A 118 5.37 -9.24 -1.82
C ARG A 118 5.16 -7.78 -2.24
N HIS A 119 4.81 -7.52 -3.50
CA HIS A 119 4.49 -6.15 -3.93
C HIS A 119 3.34 -5.58 -3.10
N PRO A 120 3.33 -4.25 -2.84
CA PRO A 120 2.15 -3.62 -2.25
C PRO A 120 0.92 -3.90 -3.13
N TYR A 121 -0.24 -3.93 -2.50
CA TYR A 121 -1.49 -4.15 -3.21
C TYR A 121 -1.78 -2.95 -4.13
N LEU A 122 -2.33 -3.22 -5.31
CA LEU A 122 -2.79 -2.22 -6.26
C LEU A 122 -3.91 -1.37 -5.63
N THR A 123 -3.77 -0.06 -5.72
CA THR A 123 -4.70 0.92 -5.11
C THR A 123 -5.50 1.71 -6.14
N GLY A 124 -5.16 1.60 -7.42
CA GLY A 124 -5.56 2.59 -8.41
C GLY A 124 -5.21 2.21 -9.83
N GLU A 125 -5.23 3.23 -10.68
CA GLU A 125 -4.86 3.16 -12.07
C GLU A 125 -4.07 4.40 -12.49
N PRO A 126 -3.22 4.27 -13.52
CA PRO A 126 -2.50 5.41 -14.08
C PRO A 126 -3.45 6.44 -14.70
N CYS A 127 -3.10 7.72 -14.58
CA CYS A 127 -3.82 8.85 -15.15
C CYS A 127 -2.84 9.83 -15.78
N PRO A 128 -3.03 10.27 -17.04
CA PRO A 128 -2.10 11.19 -17.70
C PRO A 128 -2.03 12.58 -17.03
N VAL A 129 -3.09 13.00 -16.33
CA VAL A 129 -3.15 14.32 -15.68
C VAL A 129 -2.42 14.32 -14.33
N TYR A 130 -2.70 13.33 -13.49
CA TYR A 130 -2.24 13.28 -12.09
C TYR A 130 -1.15 12.22 -11.82
N GLY A 131 -0.75 11.47 -12.84
CA GLY A 131 0.13 10.30 -12.73
C GLY A 131 -0.62 9.05 -12.26
N TRP A 132 -1.21 9.10 -11.06
CA TRP A 132 -1.91 7.95 -10.45
C TRP A 132 -3.21 8.36 -9.78
N ARG A 133 -4.33 7.74 -10.19
CA ARG A 133 -5.64 7.92 -9.57
C ARG A 133 -5.88 6.78 -8.58
N VAL A 134 -6.01 7.11 -7.29
CA VAL A 134 -6.39 6.13 -6.26
C VAL A 134 -7.89 5.81 -6.42
N THR A 135 -8.20 4.58 -6.79
CA THR A 135 -9.60 4.12 -6.97
C THR A 135 -10.09 3.27 -5.81
N ASP A 136 -9.19 2.55 -5.13
CA ASP A 136 -9.51 1.71 -3.98
C ASP A 136 -8.71 2.14 -2.76
N ALA A 137 -9.22 3.15 -2.06
CA ALA A 137 -8.59 3.70 -0.86
C ALA A 137 -8.57 2.70 0.31
N SER A 138 -9.47 1.72 0.33
CA SER A 138 -9.59 0.72 1.41
C SER A 138 -8.38 -0.20 1.50
N VAL A 139 -7.67 -0.37 0.38
CA VAL A 139 -6.44 -1.16 0.29
C VAL A 139 -5.26 -0.50 1.02
N ILE A 140 -5.29 0.82 1.17
CA ILE A 140 -4.24 1.58 1.83
C ILE A 140 -4.41 1.41 3.34
N ARG A 141 -3.44 0.76 3.99
CA ARG A 141 -3.46 0.54 5.43
C ARG A 141 -3.22 1.84 6.17
N GLN A 142 -4.27 2.35 6.82
CA GLN A 142 -4.18 3.45 7.78
C GLN A 142 -3.99 2.86 9.19
N PHE A 143 -2.83 3.11 9.77
CA PHE A 143 -2.49 2.60 11.11
C PHE A 143 -3.02 3.55 12.18
N ASN A 144 -4.31 3.48 12.45
CA ASN A 144 -4.96 4.30 13.47
C ASN A 144 -4.72 3.68 14.85
N MET A 145 -3.75 4.23 15.59
CA MET A 145 -3.52 3.84 16.98
C MET A 145 -4.59 4.46 17.88
N PRO A 146 -5.09 3.71 18.89
CA PRO A 146 -6.04 4.28 19.83
C PRO A 146 -5.37 5.42 20.61
N SER A 147 -6.13 6.47 20.90
CA SER A 147 -5.66 7.52 21.80
C SER A 147 -5.34 6.92 23.16
N VAL A 148 -4.24 7.41 23.74
CA VAL A 148 -3.78 6.98 25.06
C VAL A 148 -4.65 7.69 26.09
N ASP A 149 -5.53 6.93 26.73
CA ASP A 149 -6.28 7.38 27.90
C ASP A 149 -5.35 7.52 29.12
N VAL A 150 -5.75 8.29 30.14
CA VAL A 150 -4.95 8.54 31.36
C VAL A 150 -4.54 7.22 32.04
N MET A 151 -5.40 6.20 31.98
CA MET A 151 -5.13 4.86 32.49
C MET A 151 -4.11 4.09 31.62
N LYS A 152 -4.07 4.35 30.31
CA LYS A 152 -3.15 3.70 29.37
C LYS A 152 -1.72 4.26 29.43
N LEU A 153 -1.51 5.44 30.03
CA LEU A 153 -0.17 6.00 30.29
C LEU A 153 0.66 5.14 31.24
N ARG A 154 -0.01 4.33 32.08
CA ARG A 154 0.63 3.42 33.02
C ARG A 154 1.16 2.16 32.34
N TYR A 155 0.62 1.80 31.17
CA TYR A 155 1.10 0.63 30.45
C TYR A 155 2.50 0.87 29.89
N LYS A 156 3.37 -0.11 30.13
CA LYS A 156 4.74 -0.19 29.60
C LYS A 156 4.87 -1.49 28.79
N PRO A 157 5.78 -1.56 27.80
CA PRO A 157 5.95 -2.76 26.98
C PRO A 157 6.40 -3.99 27.77
N TYR A 158 7.01 -3.78 28.95
CA TYR A 158 7.42 -4.84 29.87
C TYR A 158 6.74 -4.66 31.22
N VAL A 159 6.46 -5.77 31.89
CA VAL A 159 5.86 -5.82 33.23
C VAL A 159 6.96 -6.02 34.28
N ALA A 160 6.83 -5.37 35.44
CA ALA A 160 7.79 -5.54 36.53
C ALA A 160 7.78 -6.98 37.07
N LEU A 161 8.96 -7.49 37.43
CA LEU A 161 9.15 -8.92 37.76
C LEU A 161 8.36 -9.37 39.00
N GLN A 162 8.20 -8.49 40.00
CA GLN A 162 7.41 -8.77 41.20
C GLN A 162 5.90 -8.77 40.89
N GLU A 163 5.42 -7.85 40.05
CA GLU A 163 4.03 -7.81 39.58
C GLU A 163 3.68 -9.06 38.76
N ARG A 164 4.63 -9.56 37.96
CA ARG A 164 4.51 -10.81 37.20
C ARG A 164 4.30 -12.04 38.10
N LYS A 165 4.95 -12.08 39.27
CA LYS A 165 4.79 -13.17 40.27
C LYS A 165 3.39 -13.19 40.89
N ILE A 166 2.79 -12.02 41.09
CA ILE A 166 1.43 -11.86 41.63
C ILE A 166 0.38 -12.26 40.57
N MET A 167 0.65 -12.01 39.29
CA MET A 167 -0.25 -12.37 38.18
C MET A 167 -0.25 -13.86 37.80
N GLY A 168 0.43 -14.73 38.55
CA GLY A 168 0.36 -16.19 38.37
C GLY A 168 0.98 -16.74 37.08
N THR A 169 1.60 -15.90 36.25
CA THR A 169 2.37 -16.37 35.09
C THR A 169 3.71 -16.91 35.58
N SER A 170 3.92 -18.23 35.49
CA SER A 170 5.08 -18.89 36.09
C SER A 170 6.40 -18.26 35.62
N ALA A 171 7.19 -17.79 36.58
CA ALA A 171 8.60 -17.50 36.38
C ALA A 171 9.36 -18.72 36.91
N HIS A 172 10.16 -19.36 36.04
CA HIS A 172 11.19 -20.27 36.52
C HIS A 172 12.13 -19.50 37.46
N LYS A 173 12.29 -20.07 38.66
CA LYS A 173 13.17 -19.80 39.83
C LYS A 173 13.69 -18.35 40.06
N PRO A 174 13.52 -17.80 41.27
CA PRO A 174 14.03 -16.47 41.63
C PRO A 174 15.57 -16.50 41.74
N VAL A 175 16.24 -15.61 41.02
CA VAL A 175 17.60 -15.17 41.36
C VAL A 175 17.45 -13.93 42.25
N GLU A 176 18.07 -13.96 43.43
CA GLU A 176 18.02 -12.90 44.43
C GLU A 176 18.43 -11.54 43.84
N THR A 177 17.57 -10.54 43.98
CA THR A 177 17.80 -9.19 43.49
C THR A 177 18.27 -8.31 44.64
N GLN A 178 19.54 -7.88 44.61
CA GLN A 178 20.09 -6.91 45.55
C GLN A 178 19.48 -5.51 45.33
N PRO A 179 19.29 -4.69 46.38
CA PRO A 179 18.66 -3.37 46.28
C PRO A 179 19.53 -2.36 45.49
N PRO A 180 18.94 -1.45 44.70
CA PRO A 180 19.68 -0.50 43.88
C PRO A 180 20.18 0.69 44.72
N THR A 181 21.39 0.61 45.24
CA THR A 181 22.13 1.74 45.81
C THR A 181 23.02 2.36 44.73
N LYS A 182 22.51 3.36 43.99
CA LYS A 182 23.25 4.54 43.42
C LYS A 182 22.49 5.24 42.26
N PRO A 183 22.75 6.55 42.03
CA PRO A 183 21.94 7.39 41.16
C PRO A 183 22.15 7.11 39.67
N THR A 184 21.19 7.61 38.89
CA THR A 184 21.01 7.61 37.43
C THR A 184 22.14 8.28 36.63
N ALA A 185 23.39 7.85 36.84
CA ALA A 185 24.42 7.97 35.81
C ALA A 185 24.24 6.76 34.88
N ALA A 186 23.95 7.00 33.61
CA ALA A 186 23.91 5.92 32.62
C ALA A 186 25.25 5.16 32.68
N LYS A 187 25.22 3.91 33.15
CA LYS A 187 26.43 3.08 33.26
C LYS A 187 27.01 2.90 31.84
N PRO A 188 28.34 3.02 31.65
CA PRO A 188 28.92 2.92 30.32
C PRO A 188 28.70 1.52 29.75
N LEU A 189 27.97 1.43 28.63
CA LEU A 189 27.82 0.21 27.86
C LEU A 189 29.12 -0.05 27.09
N VAL A 190 29.73 -1.21 27.29
CA VAL A 190 30.99 -1.59 26.62
C VAL A 190 30.68 -2.56 25.49
N LYS A 191 31.46 -2.50 24.39
CA LYS A 191 31.39 -3.47 23.29
C LYS A 191 31.68 -4.88 23.83
N ARG A 192 30.72 -5.80 23.69
CA ARG A 192 30.88 -7.22 24.01
C ARG A 192 30.69 -8.06 22.76
N LEU A 193 31.32 -9.24 22.73
CA LEU A 193 31.16 -10.22 21.66
C LEU A 193 29.79 -10.92 21.72
N PHE A 194 29.23 -11.05 22.92
CA PHE A 194 27.99 -11.76 23.17
C PHE A 194 27.37 -11.27 24.49
N PHE A 195 26.03 -11.27 24.56
CA PHE A 195 25.26 -10.96 25.77
C PHE A 195 24.33 -12.13 26.06
N TRP A 196 24.50 -12.78 27.22
CA TRP A 196 23.56 -13.78 27.75
C TRP A 196 22.48 -13.07 28.58
N GLN A 197 21.22 -13.50 28.48
CA GLN A 197 20.05 -12.93 29.19
C GLN A 197 19.38 -13.99 30.07
#